data_AF-A0A2M6U6A6-F1
#
_entry.id   AF-A0A2M6U6A6-F1
#
_cell.length_a   1.000
_cell.length_b   1.000
_cell.length_c   1.000
_cell.angle_alpha   90.00
_cell.angle_beta   90.00
_cell.angle_gamma   90.00
#
_symmetry.space_group_name_H-M   'P 1'
#
loop_
_entity.id
_entity.type
_entity.pdbx_description
1 polymer ?
#
loop_
_entity_poly.entity_id
_entity_poly.type
_entity_poly.pdbx_seq_one_letter_code
_entity_poly.pdbx_strand_id
1 'polypeptide(L)'
;MPQQLSLIEAHESKLNQIFSDDYEFEIPSYQRPYAWEEQQAQELLTDFIEAMDNGDDVYFLGSIVLIKEPHKPLSRVVDGQQRLTTLTIILSILRDLTTDPEIRGTRRVYVYQKANPDGGSAERFRLLLRQRDRAFFQKYVQNPDATNALPDPDILEGSQQNIARNAIHLRGELSKLNEDRRNKLIAYLIQRCYLVVVAVPTAEAARRIFTVLNARGLDLTATDILKANLLERAGSIHEKDLAERWETAELALGRDRMVELFGHIRTMFERDKPRIALEVGFPKFVSTFNGNAEKFVSDTLEPIADAMLLLSDGAAIKKQFGDEAAKAVRSLDRIDNKDWLPPVLLRLWKRAKGDQAEIAKFLIELERLAYYLFVTRADINTRIARCSAVMDEFDPRAGREKPKAGLALDPSEQKEFLDALSGPLYQKARVCKPVLQRLDEALSGGGASYDELVSIEHVLPQTVTEKSEWATLFPNEAQRTEWTHRLANLVFLTRRINTRASNWDFDRKKIEYFASKDGTSPFPLTQGVLQAAKWSPEHLAKRQETLIEKLATVWALAESSGQVASQPKKGKASA
;
A
#
# COMPACT_ATOMS: atom_id res chain seq x y z
N MET A 1 -3.56 -11.16 -54.54
CA MET A 1 -4.61 -10.45 -53.78
C MET A 1 -4.17 -10.39 -52.33
N PRO A 2 -4.10 -9.21 -51.68
CA PRO A 2 -3.82 -9.16 -50.25
C PRO A 2 -5.07 -9.62 -49.49
N GLN A 3 -4.93 -10.65 -48.65
CA GLN A 3 -5.96 -11.06 -47.70
C GLN A 3 -6.21 -9.89 -46.74
N GLN A 4 -7.44 -9.40 -46.74
CA GLN A 4 -7.98 -8.48 -45.76
C GLN A 4 -7.99 -9.21 -44.40
N LEU A 5 -7.01 -8.95 -43.54
CA LEU A 5 -7.03 -9.39 -42.14
C LEU A 5 -8.25 -8.70 -41.47
N SER A 6 -9.25 -9.49 -41.04
CA SER A 6 -10.37 -8.97 -40.25
C SER A 6 -9.81 -8.29 -38.99
N LEU A 7 -10.22 -7.03 -38.76
CA LEU A 7 -9.55 -6.16 -37.79
C LEU A 7 -9.89 -6.51 -36.32
N ILE A 8 -11.10 -6.97 -36.03
CA ILE A 8 -11.63 -7.39 -34.72
C ILE A 8 -12.86 -8.27 -34.98
N GLU A 9 -12.99 -9.41 -34.32
CA GLU A 9 -14.21 -10.24 -34.36
C GLU A 9 -14.93 -10.15 -33.02
N ALA A 10 -16.21 -9.76 -33.03
CA ALA A 10 -17.04 -9.69 -31.85
C ALA A 10 -18.39 -10.38 -32.11
N HIS A 11 -18.70 -11.40 -31.33
CA HIS A 11 -19.95 -12.15 -31.45
C HIS A 11 -20.42 -12.67 -30.11
N GLU A 12 -21.72 -12.82 -29.95
CA GLU A 12 -22.29 -13.54 -28.80
C GLU A 12 -22.05 -15.05 -28.94
N SER A 13 -21.82 -15.72 -27.82
CA SER A 13 -21.62 -17.17 -27.78
C SER A 13 -22.22 -17.76 -26.52
N LYS A 14 -22.95 -18.85 -26.67
CA LYS A 14 -23.49 -19.63 -25.55
C LYS A 14 -22.38 -20.38 -24.84
N LEU A 15 -22.54 -20.71 -23.56
CA LEU A 15 -21.52 -21.49 -22.86
C LEU A 15 -21.29 -22.88 -23.47
N ASN A 16 -22.29 -23.51 -24.12
CA ASN A 16 -22.06 -24.75 -24.86
C ASN A 16 -21.07 -24.62 -26.03
N GLN A 17 -21.00 -23.44 -26.65
CA GLN A 17 -20.04 -23.10 -27.72
C GLN A 17 -18.71 -22.67 -27.12
N ILE A 18 -18.72 -21.92 -26.01
CA ILE A 18 -17.49 -21.50 -25.31
C ILE A 18 -16.72 -22.71 -24.78
N PHE A 19 -17.41 -23.69 -24.21
CA PHE A 19 -16.81 -24.94 -23.71
C PHE A 19 -16.91 -26.08 -24.74
N SER A 20 -16.76 -25.77 -26.03
CA SER A 20 -16.70 -26.71 -27.16
C SER A 20 -15.28 -26.88 -27.72
N ASP A 21 -15.16 -27.66 -28.79
CA ASP A 21 -13.90 -27.88 -29.54
C ASP A 21 -13.42 -26.63 -30.28
N ASP A 22 -14.25 -25.58 -30.37
CA ASP A 22 -13.92 -24.32 -31.02
C ASP A 22 -12.97 -23.45 -30.17
N TYR A 23 -12.85 -23.74 -28.87
CA TYR A 23 -12.03 -22.99 -27.93
C TYR A 23 -11.13 -23.89 -27.08
N GLU A 24 -9.88 -23.47 -26.96
CA GLU A 24 -8.90 -23.98 -26.02
C GLU A 24 -8.31 -22.77 -25.29
N PHE A 25 -8.84 -22.46 -24.11
CA PHE A 25 -8.45 -21.26 -23.39
C PHE A 25 -7.11 -21.46 -22.68
N GLU A 26 -6.20 -20.52 -22.88
CA GLU A 26 -4.95 -20.45 -22.13
C GLU A 26 -4.86 -19.09 -21.43
N ILE A 27 -4.66 -19.09 -20.11
CA ILE A 27 -4.34 -17.88 -19.36
C ILE A 27 -2.82 -17.65 -19.44
N PRO A 28 -2.36 -16.60 -20.16
CA PRO A 28 -0.93 -16.33 -20.33
C PRO A 28 -0.24 -15.96 -19.01
N SER A 29 1.07 -16.11 -18.94
CA SER A 29 1.84 -15.82 -17.72
C SER A 29 1.80 -14.36 -17.28
N TYR A 30 1.65 -13.42 -18.23
CA TYR A 30 1.52 -11.98 -17.94
C TYR A 30 0.17 -11.58 -17.33
N GLN A 31 -0.82 -12.47 -17.34
CA GLN A 31 -2.13 -12.23 -16.75
C GLN A 31 -2.11 -12.43 -15.23
N ARG A 32 -3.01 -11.74 -14.53
CA ARG A 32 -3.08 -11.78 -13.07
C ARG A 32 -3.43 -13.19 -12.56
N PRO A 33 -3.07 -13.58 -11.33
CA PRO A 33 -3.56 -14.81 -10.71
C PRO A 33 -5.08 -14.87 -10.61
N TYR A 34 -5.63 -16.06 -10.36
CA TYR A 34 -6.98 -16.15 -9.83
C TYR A 34 -7.05 -15.44 -8.47
N ALA A 35 -7.94 -14.46 -8.36
CA ALA A 35 -7.98 -13.50 -7.26
C ALA A 35 -9.39 -13.22 -6.75
N TRP A 36 -10.42 -13.88 -7.31
CA TRP A 36 -11.73 -13.84 -6.70
C TRP A 36 -11.70 -14.51 -5.34
N GLU A 37 -12.29 -13.83 -4.36
CA GLU A 37 -12.55 -14.33 -3.03
C GLU A 37 -13.94 -14.98 -2.99
N GLU A 38 -14.30 -15.51 -1.83
CA GLU A 38 -15.54 -16.26 -1.63
C GLU A 38 -16.77 -15.43 -2.03
N GLN A 39 -16.77 -14.14 -1.70
CA GLN A 39 -17.89 -13.24 -1.99
C GLN A 39 -18.20 -13.17 -3.49
N GLN A 40 -17.21 -12.91 -4.36
CA GLN A 40 -17.48 -12.77 -5.80
C GLN A 40 -17.88 -14.11 -6.44
N ALA A 41 -17.32 -15.22 -5.96
CA ALA A 41 -17.69 -16.55 -6.42
C ALA A 41 -19.14 -16.90 -6.00
N GLN A 42 -19.52 -16.54 -4.77
CA GLN A 42 -20.88 -16.73 -4.25
C GLN A 42 -21.90 -15.87 -5.00
N GLU A 43 -21.59 -14.60 -5.25
CA GLU A 43 -22.45 -13.70 -6.02
C GLU A 43 -22.73 -14.30 -7.41
N LEU A 44 -21.69 -14.73 -8.13
CA LEU A 44 -21.87 -15.36 -9.45
C LEU A 44 -22.76 -16.61 -9.41
N LEU A 45 -22.59 -17.49 -8.42
CA LEU A 45 -23.43 -18.68 -8.28
C LEU A 45 -24.88 -18.32 -7.94
N THR A 46 -25.07 -17.34 -7.06
CA THR A 46 -26.39 -16.85 -6.63
C THR A 46 -27.15 -16.31 -7.82
N ASP A 47 -26.50 -15.46 -8.63
CA ASP A 47 -27.11 -14.88 -9.83
C ASP A 47 -27.59 -15.98 -10.82
N PHE A 48 -26.80 -17.05 -11.01
CA PHE A 48 -27.22 -18.16 -11.88
C PHE A 48 -28.44 -18.91 -11.35
N ILE A 49 -28.49 -19.15 -10.04
CA ILE A 49 -29.62 -19.85 -9.41
C ILE A 49 -30.87 -18.97 -9.49
N GLU A 50 -30.75 -17.69 -9.17
CA GLU A 50 -31.86 -16.73 -9.24
C GLU A 50 -32.38 -16.57 -10.67
N ALA A 51 -31.49 -16.38 -11.66
CA ALA A 51 -31.90 -16.25 -13.06
C ALA A 51 -32.56 -17.53 -13.60
N MET A 52 -32.09 -18.71 -13.18
CA MET A 52 -32.73 -19.99 -13.48
C MET A 52 -34.12 -20.09 -12.84
N ASP A 53 -34.26 -19.71 -11.57
CA ASP A 53 -35.52 -19.80 -10.81
C ASP A 53 -36.56 -18.78 -11.30
N ASN A 54 -36.12 -17.59 -11.72
CA ASN A 54 -36.95 -16.56 -12.34
C ASN A 54 -37.43 -16.95 -13.76
N GLY A 55 -36.80 -17.96 -14.36
CA GLY A 55 -37.12 -18.40 -15.72
C GLY A 55 -36.56 -17.46 -16.79
N ASP A 56 -35.46 -16.76 -16.51
CA ASP A 56 -34.86 -15.81 -17.45
C ASP A 56 -34.34 -16.55 -18.69
N ASP A 57 -34.87 -16.18 -19.86
CA ASP A 57 -34.55 -16.85 -21.12
C ASP A 57 -33.08 -16.67 -21.58
N VAL A 58 -32.40 -15.65 -21.06
CA VAL A 58 -31.01 -15.27 -21.40
C VAL A 58 -30.34 -14.66 -20.17
N TYR A 59 -29.20 -15.21 -19.76
CA TYR A 59 -28.32 -14.61 -18.76
C TYR A 59 -26.99 -14.17 -19.38
N PHE A 60 -26.63 -12.90 -19.19
CA PHE A 60 -25.42 -12.31 -19.78
C PHE A 60 -24.28 -12.25 -18.78
N LEU A 61 -23.19 -12.98 -19.05
CA LEU A 61 -22.02 -13.05 -18.17
C LEU A 61 -20.99 -11.94 -18.40
N GLY A 62 -21.27 -11.01 -19.31
CA GLY A 62 -20.32 -10.00 -19.78
C GLY A 62 -19.52 -10.44 -21.01
N SER A 63 -18.39 -9.78 -21.25
CA SER A 63 -17.50 -10.06 -22.37
C SER A 63 -16.24 -10.80 -21.96
N ILE A 64 -15.62 -11.54 -22.87
CA ILE A 64 -14.25 -12.05 -22.77
C ILE A 64 -13.43 -11.51 -23.93
N VAL A 65 -12.16 -11.17 -23.68
CA VAL A 65 -11.23 -10.69 -24.72
C VAL A 65 -10.17 -11.75 -24.94
N LEU A 66 -9.97 -12.14 -26.20
CA LEU A 66 -9.10 -13.25 -26.59
C LEU A 66 -8.12 -12.81 -27.67
N ILE A 67 -6.88 -13.30 -27.56
CA ILE A 67 -5.97 -13.38 -28.71
C ILE A 67 -6.18 -14.75 -29.34
N LYS A 68 -6.77 -14.77 -30.53
CA LYS A 68 -7.17 -15.99 -31.23
C LYS A 68 -6.92 -15.81 -32.73
N GLU A 69 -6.26 -16.78 -33.34
CA GLU A 69 -6.13 -16.84 -34.80
C GLU A 69 -7.42 -17.44 -35.40
N PRO A 70 -7.86 -16.98 -36.58
CA PRO A 70 -8.99 -17.58 -37.28
C PRO A 70 -8.82 -19.10 -37.45
N HIS A 71 -9.88 -19.85 -37.19
CA HIS A 71 -9.95 -21.32 -37.33
C HIS A 71 -9.00 -22.13 -36.43
N LYS A 72 -8.32 -21.53 -35.45
CA LYS A 72 -7.56 -22.26 -34.42
C LYS A 72 -8.31 -22.28 -33.09
N PRO A 73 -8.37 -23.42 -32.38
CA PRO A 73 -9.05 -23.49 -31.09
C PRO A 73 -8.31 -22.68 -30.00
N LEU A 74 -6.98 -22.67 -30.03
CA LEU A 74 -6.14 -21.97 -29.04
C LEU A 74 -6.53 -20.48 -28.94
N SER A 75 -6.94 -20.09 -27.74
CA SER A 75 -7.49 -18.77 -27.44
C SER A 75 -6.84 -18.25 -26.15
N ARG A 76 -5.91 -17.30 -26.28
CA ARG A 76 -5.24 -16.74 -25.11
C ARG A 76 -6.12 -15.68 -24.47
N VAL A 77 -6.45 -15.87 -23.20
CA VAL A 77 -7.39 -15.01 -22.46
C VAL A 77 -6.68 -13.73 -22.04
N VAL A 78 -7.25 -12.59 -22.41
CA VAL A 78 -6.79 -11.25 -22.05
C VAL A 78 -7.71 -10.62 -20.99
N ASP A 79 -9.01 -10.91 -21.08
CA ASP A 79 -10.02 -10.52 -20.09
C ASP A 79 -11.03 -11.65 -19.84
N GLY A 80 -11.60 -11.67 -18.64
CA GLY A 80 -12.61 -12.65 -18.23
C GLY A 80 -12.03 -13.91 -17.60
N GLN A 81 -10.72 -13.94 -17.33
CA GLN A 81 -10.04 -15.06 -16.68
C GLN A 81 -10.67 -15.52 -15.34
N GLN A 82 -11.13 -14.57 -14.50
CA GLN A 82 -11.70 -14.89 -13.19
C GLN A 82 -13.05 -15.61 -13.35
N ARG A 83 -13.88 -15.11 -14.27
CA ARG A 83 -15.17 -15.70 -14.65
C ARG A 83 -14.98 -17.09 -15.26
N LEU A 84 -14.09 -17.24 -16.24
CA LEU A 84 -13.80 -18.53 -16.87
C LEU A 84 -13.27 -19.57 -15.86
N THR A 85 -12.40 -19.15 -14.94
CA THR A 85 -11.87 -20.03 -13.89
C THR A 85 -12.98 -20.50 -12.95
N THR A 86 -13.81 -19.57 -12.46
CA THR A 86 -14.92 -19.88 -11.54
C THR A 86 -15.99 -20.75 -12.21
N LEU A 87 -16.33 -20.48 -13.48
CA LEU A 87 -17.23 -21.33 -14.27
C LEU A 87 -16.69 -22.75 -14.41
N THR A 88 -15.38 -22.89 -14.65
CA THR A 88 -14.75 -24.21 -14.74
C THR A 88 -14.83 -24.94 -13.39
N ILE A 89 -14.64 -24.25 -12.26
CA ILE A 89 -14.84 -24.80 -10.91
C ILE A 89 -16.28 -25.29 -10.74
N ILE A 90 -17.28 -24.46 -11.05
CA ILE A 90 -18.70 -24.80 -10.93
C ILE A 90 -19.06 -26.03 -11.79
N LEU A 91 -18.64 -26.04 -13.06
CA LEU A 91 -18.91 -27.15 -13.98
C LEU A 91 -18.25 -28.46 -13.51
N SER A 92 -17.02 -28.38 -12.99
CA SER A 92 -16.33 -29.54 -12.39
C SER A 92 -17.06 -30.10 -11.18
N ILE A 93 -17.52 -29.23 -10.26
CA ILE A 93 -18.26 -29.66 -9.06
C ILE A 93 -19.59 -30.28 -9.47
N LEU A 94 -20.34 -29.65 -10.37
CA LEU A 94 -21.62 -30.14 -10.87
C LEU A 94 -21.49 -31.51 -11.56
N ARG A 95 -20.42 -31.72 -12.33
CA ARG A 95 -20.07 -33.03 -12.88
C ARG A 95 -19.83 -34.05 -11.76
N ASP A 96 -18.97 -33.74 -10.79
CA ASP A 96 -18.59 -34.69 -9.73
C ASP A 96 -19.76 -35.00 -8.76
N LEU A 97 -20.73 -34.10 -8.60
CA LEU A 97 -21.97 -34.29 -7.84
C LEU A 97 -23.09 -35.03 -8.63
N THR A 98 -22.86 -35.35 -9.91
CA THR A 98 -23.85 -36.10 -10.73
C THR A 98 -23.80 -37.58 -10.33
N THR A 99 -24.91 -38.18 -9.90
CA THR A 99 -24.87 -39.57 -9.39
C THR A 99 -24.85 -40.58 -10.54
N ASP A 100 -25.59 -40.31 -11.61
CA ASP A 100 -25.64 -41.14 -12.82
C ASP A 100 -24.29 -41.14 -13.57
N PRO A 101 -23.63 -42.30 -13.73
CA PRO A 101 -22.32 -42.39 -14.38
C PRO A 101 -22.32 -42.01 -15.87
N GLU A 102 -23.39 -42.31 -16.61
CA GLU A 102 -23.50 -41.98 -18.03
C GLU A 102 -23.66 -40.48 -18.21
N ILE A 103 -24.57 -39.86 -17.44
CA ILE A 103 -24.75 -38.41 -17.45
C ILE A 103 -23.45 -37.72 -16.98
N ARG A 104 -22.79 -38.22 -15.94
CA ARG A 104 -21.48 -37.70 -15.49
C ARG A 104 -20.44 -37.77 -16.61
N GLY A 105 -20.43 -38.87 -17.37
CA GLY A 105 -19.58 -39.05 -18.56
C GLY A 105 -19.82 -37.98 -19.63
N THR A 106 -21.09 -37.71 -19.96
CA THR A 106 -21.44 -36.67 -20.94
C THR A 106 -21.07 -35.26 -20.49
N ARG A 107 -21.15 -34.97 -19.18
CA ARG A 107 -20.78 -33.65 -18.60
C ARG A 107 -19.29 -33.38 -18.59
N ARG A 108 -18.45 -34.42 -18.74
CA ARG A 108 -16.99 -34.28 -18.77
C ARG A 108 -16.53 -33.30 -19.85
N VAL A 109 -17.23 -33.26 -20.99
CA VAL A 109 -16.86 -32.48 -22.19
C VAL A 109 -16.72 -30.98 -21.95
N TYR A 110 -17.43 -30.44 -20.94
CA TYR A 110 -17.42 -29.02 -20.60
C TYR A 110 -16.15 -28.59 -19.87
N VAL A 111 -15.39 -29.53 -19.32
CA VAL A 111 -14.15 -29.26 -18.56
C VAL A 111 -12.94 -29.85 -19.28
N TYR A 112 -13.12 -31.03 -19.86
CA TYR A 112 -12.06 -31.81 -20.47
C TYR A 112 -12.61 -32.58 -21.69
N GLN A 113 -11.84 -32.56 -22.76
CA GLN A 113 -12.08 -33.33 -23.98
C GLN A 113 -11.13 -34.53 -24.02
N LYS A 114 -11.71 -35.74 -24.15
CA LYS A 114 -10.95 -36.97 -24.36
C LYS A 114 -10.50 -37.04 -25.81
N ALA A 115 -9.33 -37.63 -26.06
CA ALA A 115 -8.90 -37.90 -27.43
C ALA A 115 -9.91 -38.77 -28.18
N ASN A 116 -10.24 -38.36 -29.40
CA ASN A 116 -11.02 -39.14 -30.36
C ASN A 116 -10.16 -39.34 -31.61
N PRO A 117 -9.51 -40.52 -31.76
CA PRO A 117 -8.67 -40.84 -32.91
C PRO A 117 -9.42 -40.75 -34.25
N ASP A 118 -10.70 -41.15 -34.27
CA ASP A 118 -11.52 -41.15 -35.48
C ASP A 118 -11.95 -39.73 -35.88
N GLY A 119 -12.13 -38.85 -34.88
CA GLY A 119 -12.44 -37.43 -35.06
C GLY A 119 -11.21 -36.51 -35.18
N GLY A 120 -10.00 -37.06 -35.16
CA GLY A 120 -8.74 -36.30 -35.22
C GLY A 120 -8.49 -35.37 -34.02
N SER A 121 -9.19 -35.59 -32.90
CA SER A 121 -9.14 -34.68 -31.76
C SER A 121 -8.25 -35.21 -30.63
N ALA A 122 -7.37 -34.35 -30.11
CA ALA A 122 -6.43 -34.67 -29.03
C ALA A 122 -7.05 -34.44 -27.64
N GLU A 123 -6.52 -35.16 -26.65
CA GLU A 123 -6.83 -34.96 -25.23
C GLU A 123 -6.46 -33.54 -24.78
N ARG A 124 -7.42 -32.80 -24.21
CA ARG A 124 -7.19 -31.41 -23.77
C ARG A 124 -8.13 -30.96 -22.66
N PHE A 125 -7.67 -30.04 -21.82
CA PHE A 125 -8.51 -29.29 -20.90
C PHE A 125 -9.05 -28.04 -21.58
N ARG A 126 -10.31 -27.66 -21.30
CA ARG A 126 -10.94 -26.48 -21.92
C ARG A 126 -10.32 -25.16 -21.47
N LEU A 127 -9.75 -25.13 -20.26
CA LEU A 127 -9.06 -23.97 -19.68
C LEU A 127 -7.72 -24.41 -19.08
N LEU A 128 -6.63 -23.80 -19.53
CA LEU A 128 -5.30 -23.92 -18.96
C LEU A 128 -4.99 -22.66 -18.17
N LEU A 129 -4.87 -22.79 -16.85
CA LEU A 129 -4.33 -21.71 -16.04
C LEU A 129 -2.83 -21.53 -16.31
N ARG A 130 -2.28 -20.47 -15.71
CA ARG A 130 -0.84 -20.15 -15.71
C ARG A 130 -0.03 -21.33 -15.19
N GLN A 131 1.23 -21.42 -15.59
CA GLN A 131 2.09 -22.59 -15.31
C GLN A 131 2.10 -23.00 -13.83
N ARG A 132 2.17 -22.03 -12.91
CA ARG A 132 2.20 -22.27 -11.45
C ARG A 132 0.91 -22.90 -10.91
N ASP A 133 -0.23 -22.55 -11.48
CA ASP A 133 -1.55 -23.00 -11.01
C ASP A 133 -2.05 -24.24 -11.78
N ARG A 134 -1.49 -24.51 -12.96
CA ARG A 134 -1.98 -25.53 -13.91
C ARG A 134 -2.04 -26.93 -13.31
N ALA A 135 -0.94 -27.41 -12.73
CA ALA A 135 -0.90 -28.75 -12.14
C ALA A 135 -1.86 -28.89 -10.95
N PHE A 136 -1.94 -27.86 -10.11
CA PHE A 136 -2.86 -27.79 -8.99
C PHE A 136 -4.33 -27.84 -9.45
N PHE A 137 -4.68 -27.00 -10.43
CA PHE A 137 -6.05 -26.89 -10.96
C PHE A 137 -6.49 -28.17 -11.66
N GLN A 138 -5.60 -28.82 -12.43
CA GLN A 138 -5.88 -30.12 -13.03
C GLN A 138 -6.14 -31.18 -11.96
N LYS A 139 -5.27 -31.24 -10.94
CA LYS A 139 -5.35 -32.24 -9.88
C LYS A 139 -6.62 -32.13 -9.03
N TYR A 140 -7.00 -30.92 -8.62
CA TYR A 140 -8.07 -30.71 -7.62
C TYR A 140 -9.39 -30.17 -8.20
N VAL A 141 -9.41 -29.72 -9.45
CA VAL A 141 -10.62 -29.17 -10.09
C VAL A 141 -10.99 -29.91 -11.36
N GLN A 142 -10.08 -30.05 -12.33
CA GLN A 142 -10.48 -30.47 -13.69
C GLN A 142 -10.55 -31.98 -13.89
N ASN A 143 -9.69 -32.75 -13.24
CA ASN A 143 -9.71 -34.22 -13.35
C ASN A 143 -11.05 -34.79 -12.84
N PRO A 144 -11.55 -35.91 -13.39
CA PRO A 144 -12.76 -36.56 -12.90
C PRO A 144 -12.70 -36.81 -11.39
N ASP A 145 -13.79 -36.53 -10.67
CA ASP A 145 -13.93 -36.72 -9.23
C ASP A 145 -12.94 -35.91 -8.36
N ALA A 146 -12.15 -35.02 -8.95
CA ALA A 146 -11.12 -34.23 -8.27
C ALA A 146 -11.69 -33.35 -7.15
N THR A 147 -12.89 -32.79 -7.37
CA THR A 147 -13.50 -31.88 -6.39
C THR A 147 -14.04 -32.61 -5.16
N ASN A 148 -13.98 -33.95 -5.12
CA ASN A 148 -14.30 -34.74 -3.93
C ASN A 148 -13.18 -34.70 -2.87
N ALA A 149 -11.96 -34.31 -3.26
CA ALA A 149 -10.77 -34.30 -2.40
C ALA A 149 -10.04 -32.94 -2.47
N LEU A 150 -10.77 -31.87 -2.15
CA LEU A 150 -10.22 -30.51 -2.16
C LEU A 150 -9.22 -30.32 -1.00
N PRO A 151 -8.08 -29.66 -1.24
CA PRO A 151 -7.06 -29.41 -0.23
C PRO A 151 -7.49 -28.31 0.75
N ASP A 152 -6.93 -28.34 1.95
CA ASP A 152 -7.09 -27.27 2.94
C ASP A 152 -6.52 -25.93 2.38
N PRO A 153 -7.31 -24.85 2.29
CA PRO A 153 -6.83 -23.55 1.83
C PRO A 153 -5.74 -22.93 2.70
N ASP A 154 -5.67 -23.28 4.00
CA ASP A 154 -4.77 -22.62 4.95
C ASP A 154 -3.31 -23.08 4.81
N ILE A 155 -3.06 -24.20 4.12
CA ILE A 155 -1.72 -24.69 3.77
C ILE A 155 -1.26 -24.26 2.37
N LEU A 156 -2.07 -23.46 1.68
CA LEU A 156 -1.82 -22.99 0.31
C LEU A 156 -1.55 -21.49 0.30
N GLU A 157 -0.92 -21.02 -0.77
CA GLU A 157 -0.58 -19.60 -0.93
C GLU A 157 -1.10 -19.04 -2.27
N GLY A 158 -1.42 -17.75 -2.26
CA GLY A 158 -1.80 -16.99 -3.46
C GLY A 158 -3.03 -17.54 -4.17
N SER A 159 -2.96 -17.71 -5.50
CA SER A 159 -4.09 -18.17 -6.31
C SER A 159 -4.58 -19.56 -5.97
N GLN A 160 -3.70 -20.47 -5.54
CA GLN A 160 -4.10 -21.84 -5.19
C GLN A 160 -4.99 -21.87 -3.94
N GLN A 161 -4.70 -21.00 -2.97
CA GLN A 161 -5.54 -20.79 -1.79
C GLN A 161 -6.94 -20.29 -2.19
N ASN A 162 -7.02 -19.28 -3.06
CA ASN A 162 -8.30 -18.75 -3.53
C ASN A 162 -9.10 -19.79 -4.33
N ILE A 163 -8.44 -20.57 -5.20
CA ILE A 163 -9.07 -21.68 -5.93
C ILE A 163 -9.65 -22.72 -4.96
N ALA A 164 -8.86 -23.16 -3.97
CA ALA A 164 -9.30 -24.15 -2.99
C ALA A 164 -10.47 -23.65 -2.14
N ARG A 165 -10.35 -22.43 -1.60
CA ARG A 165 -11.39 -21.80 -0.78
C ARG A 165 -12.71 -21.68 -1.54
N ASN A 166 -12.67 -21.15 -2.75
CA ASN A 166 -13.88 -20.99 -3.56
C ASN A 166 -14.44 -22.34 -4.01
N ALA A 167 -13.60 -23.31 -4.35
CA ALA A 167 -14.08 -24.66 -4.71
C ALA A 167 -14.77 -25.35 -3.52
N ILE A 168 -14.24 -25.21 -2.30
CA ILE A 168 -14.86 -25.76 -1.09
C ILE A 168 -16.20 -25.09 -0.83
N HIS A 169 -16.23 -23.76 -0.86
CA HIS A 169 -17.44 -22.98 -0.64
C HIS A 169 -18.54 -23.31 -1.66
N LEU A 170 -18.23 -23.20 -2.95
CA LEU A 170 -19.16 -23.49 -4.05
C LEU A 170 -19.65 -24.95 -4.00
N ARG A 171 -18.79 -25.90 -3.63
CA ARG A 171 -19.19 -27.30 -3.47
C ARG A 171 -20.15 -27.47 -2.29
N GLY A 172 -19.91 -26.77 -1.18
CA GLY A 172 -20.82 -26.71 -0.05
C GLY A 172 -22.22 -26.26 -0.45
N GLU A 173 -22.31 -25.16 -1.20
CA GLU A 173 -23.60 -24.64 -1.69
C GLU A 173 -24.29 -25.56 -2.69
N LEU A 174 -23.55 -26.03 -3.71
CA LEU A 174 -24.10 -26.89 -4.76
C LEU A 174 -24.55 -28.27 -4.24
N SER A 175 -23.93 -28.76 -3.16
CA SER A 175 -24.31 -30.03 -2.52
C SER A 175 -25.66 -29.95 -1.79
N LYS A 176 -26.10 -28.73 -1.40
CA LYS A 176 -27.43 -28.52 -0.78
C LYS A 176 -28.57 -28.65 -1.78
N LEU A 177 -28.30 -28.42 -3.08
CA LEU A 177 -29.29 -28.58 -4.14
C LEU A 177 -29.52 -30.08 -4.41
N ASN A 178 -30.77 -30.49 -4.66
CA ASN A 178 -31.04 -31.86 -5.09
C ASN A 178 -30.56 -32.11 -6.53
N GLU A 179 -30.49 -33.38 -6.94
CA GLU A 179 -29.95 -33.75 -8.26
C GLU A 179 -30.74 -33.16 -9.43
N ASP A 180 -32.08 -33.13 -9.36
CA ASP A 180 -32.92 -32.50 -10.38
C ASP A 180 -32.58 -31.01 -10.57
N ARG A 181 -32.41 -30.28 -9.47
CA ARG A 181 -32.07 -28.85 -9.51
C ARG A 181 -30.65 -28.61 -10.01
N ARG A 182 -29.68 -29.47 -9.65
CA ARG A 182 -28.33 -29.44 -10.25
C ARG A 182 -28.37 -29.70 -11.76
N ASN A 183 -29.21 -30.65 -12.20
CA ASN A 183 -29.38 -30.96 -13.63
C ASN A 183 -29.97 -29.77 -14.40
N LYS A 184 -30.98 -29.10 -13.83
CA LYS A 184 -31.56 -27.86 -14.38
C LYS A 184 -30.53 -26.74 -14.44
N LEU A 185 -29.72 -26.57 -13.40
CA LEU A 185 -28.67 -25.54 -13.37
C LEU A 185 -27.63 -25.76 -14.47
N ILE A 186 -27.18 -26.99 -14.70
CA ILE A 186 -26.24 -27.29 -15.80
C ILE A 186 -26.90 -26.99 -17.15
N ALA A 187 -28.15 -27.40 -17.35
CA ALA A 187 -28.88 -27.11 -18.59
C ALA A 187 -29.01 -25.60 -18.81
N TYR A 188 -29.31 -24.84 -17.76
CA TYR A 188 -29.38 -23.38 -17.78
C TYR A 188 -28.04 -22.76 -18.17
N LEU A 189 -26.96 -23.11 -17.46
CA LEU A 189 -25.61 -22.63 -17.75
C LEU A 189 -25.22 -22.91 -19.21
N ILE A 190 -25.46 -24.10 -19.71
CA ILE A 190 -24.98 -24.49 -21.05
C ILE A 190 -25.84 -23.89 -22.18
N GLN A 191 -27.15 -23.70 -21.97
CA GLN A 191 -28.09 -23.33 -23.04
C GLN A 191 -28.58 -21.88 -22.99
N ARG A 192 -28.55 -21.25 -21.80
CA ARG A 192 -29.19 -19.95 -21.51
C ARG A 192 -28.20 -18.88 -21.04
N CYS A 193 -26.96 -19.24 -20.73
CA CYS A 193 -25.90 -18.29 -20.40
C CYS A 193 -25.04 -17.94 -21.62
N TYR A 194 -24.77 -16.64 -21.80
CA TYR A 194 -24.06 -16.08 -22.96
C TYR A 194 -22.88 -15.21 -22.54
N LEU A 195 -21.83 -15.24 -23.35
CA LEU A 195 -20.68 -14.33 -23.29
C LEU A 195 -20.56 -13.59 -24.63
N VAL A 196 -20.12 -12.34 -24.60
CA VAL A 196 -19.62 -11.66 -25.81
C VAL A 196 -18.14 -12.00 -25.97
N VAL A 197 -17.80 -12.68 -27.05
CA VAL A 197 -16.41 -13.01 -27.38
C VAL A 197 -15.86 -11.91 -28.25
N VAL A 198 -14.79 -11.26 -27.79
CA VAL A 198 -14.01 -10.32 -28.61
C VAL A 198 -12.67 -10.96 -28.93
N ALA A 199 -12.52 -11.45 -30.15
CA ALA A 199 -11.32 -12.10 -30.66
C ALA A 199 -10.52 -11.15 -31.54
N VAL A 200 -9.22 -11.10 -31.30
CA VAL A 200 -8.27 -10.35 -32.12
C VAL A 200 -7.04 -11.18 -32.47
N PRO A 201 -6.41 -10.93 -33.62
CA PRO A 201 -5.27 -11.71 -34.06
C PRO A 201 -3.96 -11.36 -33.33
N THR A 202 -3.87 -10.19 -32.68
CA THR A 202 -2.61 -9.70 -32.07
C THR A 202 -2.78 -9.23 -30.62
N ALA A 203 -1.72 -9.38 -29.83
CA ALA A 203 -1.67 -8.92 -28.44
C ALA A 203 -1.82 -7.40 -28.30
N GLU A 204 -1.28 -6.63 -29.25
CA GLU A 204 -1.38 -5.18 -29.25
C GLU A 204 -2.84 -4.69 -29.43
N ALA A 205 -3.59 -5.33 -30.34
CA ALA A 205 -5.02 -5.03 -30.54
C ALA A 205 -5.83 -5.43 -29.30
N ALA A 206 -5.51 -6.59 -28.70
CA ALA A 206 -6.17 -7.05 -27.48
C ALA A 206 -5.98 -6.06 -26.33
N ARG A 207 -4.75 -5.55 -26.15
CA ARG A 207 -4.45 -4.56 -25.12
C ARG A 207 -5.22 -3.26 -25.32
N ARG A 208 -5.31 -2.76 -26.56
CA ARG A 208 -6.10 -1.55 -26.88
C ARG A 208 -7.58 -1.72 -26.55
N ILE A 209 -8.17 -2.85 -26.96
CA ILE A 209 -9.58 -3.17 -26.66
C ILE A 209 -9.80 -3.31 -25.16
N PHE A 210 -8.89 -3.99 -24.47
CA PHE A 210 -8.92 -4.19 -23.03
C PHE A 210 -8.88 -2.88 -22.25
N THR A 211 -7.98 -1.94 -22.59
CA THR A 211 -7.90 -0.62 -21.95
C THR A 211 -9.20 0.17 -22.11
N VAL A 212 -9.89 0.03 -23.25
CA VAL A 212 -11.18 0.70 -23.49
C VAL A 212 -12.33 0.02 -22.75
N LEU A 213 -12.35 -1.31 -22.66
CA LEU A 213 -13.42 -2.08 -22.01
C LEU A 213 -13.33 -2.07 -20.48
N ASN A 214 -12.13 -2.08 -19.90
CA ASN A 214 -11.91 -2.13 -18.44
C ASN A 214 -11.86 -0.77 -17.74
N ALA A 215 -12.20 0.32 -18.42
CA ALA A 215 -12.35 1.64 -17.79
C ALA A 215 -13.47 1.72 -16.71
N ARG A 216 -14.09 0.59 -16.30
CA ARG A 216 -15.22 0.51 -15.36
C ARG A 216 -15.24 -0.72 -14.42
N GLY A 217 -14.15 -1.50 -14.27
CA GLY A 217 -14.08 -2.63 -13.33
C GLY A 217 -12.66 -2.87 -12.81
N LEU A 218 -12.52 -3.47 -11.60
CA LEU A 218 -11.29 -3.66 -10.79
C LEU A 218 -10.01 -3.15 -11.47
N ASP A 219 -9.63 -1.92 -11.11
CA ASP A 219 -8.62 -1.11 -11.79
C ASP A 219 -7.31 -1.87 -12.00
N LEU A 220 -6.82 -1.89 -13.24
CA LEU A 220 -5.40 -2.17 -13.49
C LEU A 220 -4.58 -1.12 -12.77
N THR A 221 -3.62 -1.58 -11.98
CA THR A 221 -2.65 -0.66 -11.39
C THR A 221 -1.71 -0.18 -12.49
N ALA A 222 -1.14 1.02 -12.32
CA ALA A 222 -0.10 1.51 -13.23
C ALA A 222 1.09 0.53 -13.33
N THR A 223 1.38 -0.21 -12.24
CA THR A 223 2.42 -1.23 -12.21
C THR A 223 2.09 -2.47 -13.04
N ASP A 224 0.81 -2.86 -13.17
CA ASP A 224 0.41 -3.95 -14.08
C ASP A 224 0.74 -3.57 -15.54
N ILE A 225 0.49 -2.32 -15.93
CA ILE A 225 0.79 -1.80 -17.28
C ILE A 225 2.30 -1.76 -17.52
N LEU A 226 3.08 -1.30 -16.53
CA LEU A 226 4.54 -1.25 -16.62
C LEU A 226 5.17 -2.64 -16.67
N LYS A 227 4.67 -3.60 -15.88
CA LYS A 227 5.10 -5.00 -15.92
C LYS A 227 4.89 -5.57 -17.32
N ALA A 228 3.69 -5.43 -17.88
CA ALA A 228 3.38 -5.93 -19.22
C ALA A 228 4.31 -5.34 -20.29
N ASN A 229 4.57 -4.01 -20.24
CA ASN A 229 5.50 -3.36 -21.17
C ASN A 229 6.93 -3.89 -21.06
N LEU A 230 7.42 -4.10 -19.84
CA LEU A 230 8.77 -4.61 -19.59
C LEU A 230 8.94 -6.04 -20.10
N LEU A 231 7.96 -6.91 -19.83
CA LEU A 231 7.99 -8.31 -20.24
C LEU A 231 7.90 -8.47 -21.76
N GLU A 232 7.04 -7.68 -22.42
CA GLU A 232 6.94 -7.65 -23.88
C GLU A 232 8.29 -7.29 -24.54
N ARG A 233 9.00 -6.32 -23.98
CA ARG A 233 10.31 -5.89 -24.47
C ARG A 233 11.44 -6.86 -24.15
N ALA A 234 11.32 -7.66 -23.10
CA ALA A 234 12.31 -8.66 -22.73
C ALA A 234 12.35 -9.86 -23.69
N GLY A 235 11.23 -10.13 -24.38
CA GLY A 235 11.08 -11.26 -25.29
C GLY A 235 10.90 -12.59 -24.55
N SER A 236 10.41 -13.60 -25.28
CA SER A 236 9.91 -14.87 -24.71
C SER A 236 10.94 -15.69 -23.95
N ILE A 237 12.25 -15.46 -24.16
CA ILE A 237 13.33 -16.18 -23.46
C ILE A 237 13.44 -15.73 -22.00
N HIS A 238 13.32 -14.43 -21.75
CA HIS A 238 13.50 -13.84 -20.41
C HIS A 238 12.17 -13.53 -19.70
N GLU A 239 11.05 -13.55 -20.44
CA GLU A 239 9.71 -13.23 -19.92
C GLU A 239 9.38 -13.97 -18.62
N LYS A 240 9.66 -15.28 -18.57
CA LYS A 240 9.31 -16.10 -17.40
C LYS A 240 10.10 -15.73 -16.15
N ASP A 241 11.42 -15.59 -16.27
CA ASP A 241 12.31 -15.27 -15.14
C ASP A 241 12.01 -13.88 -14.57
N LEU A 242 11.87 -12.88 -15.44
CA LEU A 242 11.55 -11.51 -15.06
C LEU A 242 10.17 -11.38 -14.42
N ALA A 243 9.19 -12.14 -14.92
CA ALA A 243 7.87 -12.17 -14.32
C ALA A 243 7.90 -12.71 -12.89
N GLU A 244 8.65 -13.79 -12.64
CA GLU A 244 8.79 -14.40 -11.31
C GLU A 244 9.48 -13.45 -10.30
N ARG A 245 10.53 -12.77 -10.74
CA ARG A 245 11.25 -11.79 -9.91
C ARG A 245 10.41 -10.56 -9.58
N TRP A 246 9.68 -10.03 -10.57
CA TRP A 246 8.71 -8.97 -10.33
C TRP A 246 7.63 -9.40 -9.34
N GLU A 247 7.05 -10.60 -9.53
CA GLU A 247 6.02 -11.13 -8.64
C GLU A 247 6.53 -11.36 -7.23
N THR A 248 7.80 -11.74 -7.07
CA THR A 248 8.43 -11.87 -5.75
C THR A 248 8.48 -10.52 -5.03
N ALA A 249 8.87 -9.45 -5.72
CA ALA A 249 8.87 -8.10 -5.16
C ALA A 249 7.45 -7.60 -4.84
N GLU A 250 6.48 -7.84 -5.74
CA GLU A 250 5.07 -7.46 -5.55
C GLU A 250 4.44 -8.22 -4.38
N LEU A 251 4.74 -9.50 -4.21
CA LEU A 251 4.24 -10.32 -3.10
C LEU A 251 4.81 -9.87 -1.76
N ALA A 252 6.11 -9.52 -1.72
CA ALA A 252 6.76 -9.06 -0.50
C ALA A 252 6.25 -7.68 -0.03
N LEU A 253 5.99 -6.77 -0.97
CA LEU A 253 5.53 -5.40 -0.66
C LEU A 253 4.01 -5.29 -0.52
N GLY A 254 3.27 -6.11 -1.26
CA GLY A 254 1.85 -5.90 -1.52
C GLY A 254 1.60 -4.88 -2.64
N ARG A 255 0.43 -4.95 -3.26
CA ARG A 255 0.09 -4.22 -4.49
C ARG A 255 0.14 -2.70 -4.34
N ASP A 256 -0.44 -2.16 -3.27
CA ASP A 256 -0.50 -0.70 -3.08
C ASP A 256 0.90 -0.12 -2.88
N ARG A 257 1.72 -0.78 -2.05
CA ARG A 257 3.11 -0.38 -1.82
C ARG A 257 3.97 -0.55 -3.07
N MET A 258 3.63 -1.50 -3.95
CA MET A 258 4.28 -1.64 -5.25
C MET A 258 4.03 -0.43 -6.15
N VAL A 259 2.80 0.10 -6.17
CA VAL A 259 2.47 1.33 -6.90
C VAL A 259 3.20 2.53 -6.31
N GLU A 260 3.23 2.65 -4.98
CA GLU A 260 4.00 3.70 -4.28
C GLU A 260 5.50 3.63 -4.62
N LEU A 261 6.09 2.43 -4.61
CA LEU A 261 7.49 2.20 -4.96
C LEU A 261 7.81 2.74 -6.35
N PHE A 262 6.97 2.44 -7.35
CA PHE A 262 7.15 2.96 -8.71
C PHE A 262 7.01 4.48 -8.77
N GLY A 263 6.09 5.06 -7.99
CA GLY A 263 6.00 6.50 -7.79
C GLY A 263 7.30 7.11 -7.25
N HIS A 264 7.87 6.49 -6.21
CA HIS A 264 9.13 6.95 -5.60
C HIS A 264 10.34 6.77 -6.51
N ILE A 265 10.44 5.64 -7.22
CA ILE A 265 11.47 5.42 -8.25
C ILE A 265 11.36 6.54 -9.29
N ARG A 266 10.16 6.82 -9.81
CA ARG A 266 9.99 7.93 -10.76
C ARG A 266 10.45 9.26 -10.17
N THR A 267 10.10 9.59 -8.92
CA THR A 267 10.55 10.82 -8.25
C THR A 267 12.08 10.87 -8.11
N MET A 268 12.74 9.74 -7.88
CA MET A 268 14.21 9.68 -7.87
C MET A 268 14.78 10.09 -9.22
N PHE A 269 14.23 9.62 -10.34
CA PHE A 269 14.76 9.99 -11.66
C PHE A 269 14.32 11.39 -12.10
N GLU A 270 13.02 11.72 -11.99
CA GLU A 270 12.43 12.97 -12.47
C GLU A 270 12.85 14.18 -11.63
N ARG A 271 13.01 14.02 -10.31
CA ARG A 271 13.27 15.09 -9.32
C ARG A 271 12.40 16.33 -9.51
N ASP A 272 11.15 16.12 -9.89
CA ASP A 272 10.13 17.15 -10.04
C ASP A 272 8.77 16.53 -9.67
N LYS A 273 7.79 17.40 -9.46
CA LYS A 273 6.41 17.00 -9.21
C LYS A 273 5.85 16.28 -10.44
N PRO A 274 5.31 15.06 -10.29
CA PRO A 274 4.67 14.34 -11.39
C PRO A 274 3.50 15.15 -12.00
N ARG A 275 3.52 15.38 -13.31
CA ARG A 275 2.45 16.09 -14.05
C ARG A 275 1.62 15.20 -14.98
N ILE A 276 2.00 13.93 -15.10
CA ILE A 276 1.37 12.93 -15.97
C ILE A 276 1.22 11.63 -15.20
N ALA A 277 0.29 10.76 -15.64
CA ALA A 277 0.05 9.45 -15.03
C ALA A 277 1.33 8.60 -14.94
N LEU A 278 1.38 7.71 -13.95
CA LEU A 278 2.60 6.97 -13.60
C LEU A 278 3.07 6.07 -14.75
N GLU A 279 2.18 5.28 -15.33
CA GLU A 279 2.43 4.37 -16.44
C GLU A 279 2.90 5.08 -17.72
N VAL A 280 2.53 6.35 -17.90
CA VAL A 280 2.94 7.18 -19.04
C VAL A 280 4.27 7.90 -18.76
N GLY A 281 4.47 8.37 -17.54
CA GLY A 281 5.66 9.14 -17.15
C GLY A 281 6.85 8.29 -16.78
N PHE A 282 6.63 7.13 -16.16
CA PHE A 282 7.70 6.25 -15.70
C PHE A 282 8.65 5.86 -16.83
N PRO A 283 8.20 5.38 -18.01
CA PRO A 283 9.09 5.06 -19.10
C PRO A 283 9.83 6.29 -19.65
N LYS A 284 9.26 7.50 -19.54
CA LYS A 284 9.89 8.73 -20.06
C LYS A 284 11.07 9.18 -19.19
N PHE A 285 10.92 9.10 -17.87
CA PHE A 285 11.90 9.66 -16.93
C PHE A 285 12.87 8.62 -16.39
N VAL A 286 12.46 7.36 -16.26
CA VAL A 286 13.29 6.27 -15.76
C VAL A 286 13.99 5.62 -16.95
N SER A 287 15.12 6.19 -17.36
CA SER A 287 15.84 5.75 -18.57
C SER A 287 16.26 4.28 -18.54
N THR A 288 16.58 3.75 -17.35
CA THR A 288 16.91 2.33 -17.16
C THR A 288 15.74 1.41 -17.50
N PHE A 289 14.50 1.87 -17.31
CA PHE A 289 13.30 1.09 -17.62
C PHE A 289 13.18 0.80 -19.12
N ASN A 290 13.52 1.76 -19.99
CA ASN A 290 13.51 1.59 -21.46
C ASN A 290 14.72 0.85 -22.02
N GLY A 291 15.74 0.61 -21.19
CA GLY A 291 16.93 -0.12 -21.57
C GLY A 291 16.72 -1.63 -21.57
N ASN A 292 17.72 -2.35 -21.06
CA ASN A 292 17.67 -3.79 -20.90
C ASN A 292 16.76 -4.15 -19.69
N ALA A 293 15.73 -4.96 -19.93
CA ALA A 293 14.73 -5.33 -18.92
C ALA A 293 15.34 -6.07 -17.71
N GLU A 294 16.27 -6.98 -17.96
CA GLU A 294 17.04 -7.70 -16.92
C GLU A 294 17.79 -6.72 -16.02
N LYS A 295 18.52 -5.77 -16.62
CA LYS A 295 19.22 -4.73 -15.86
C LYS A 295 18.30 -3.83 -15.06
N PHE A 296 17.12 -3.49 -15.59
CA PHE A 296 16.16 -2.71 -14.80
C PHE A 296 15.72 -3.49 -13.57
N VAL A 297 15.38 -4.78 -13.72
CA VAL A 297 14.93 -5.60 -12.60
C VAL A 297 16.06 -5.79 -11.59
N SER A 298 17.24 -6.23 -12.02
CA SER A 298 18.39 -6.50 -11.13
C SER A 298 18.99 -5.27 -10.49
N ASP A 299 19.13 -4.18 -11.25
CA ASP A 299 19.92 -3.04 -10.81
C ASP A 299 19.05 -1.92 -10.25
N THR A 300 17.74 -1.93 -10.50
CA THR A 300 16.81 -0.86 -10.06
C THR A 300 15.65 -1.40 -9.23
N LEU A 301 14.84 -2.32 -9.76
CA LEU A 301 13.60 -2.74 -9.11
C LEU A 301 13.87 -3.46 -7.79
N GLU A 302 14.64 -4.55 -7.83
CA GLU A 302 14.89 -5.39 -6.65
C GLU A 302 15.64 -4.65 -5.54
N PRO A 303 16.74 -3.92 -5.80
CA PRO A 303 17.47 -3.25 -4.74
C PRO A 303 16.67 -2.14 -4.04
N ILE A 304 15.78 -1.46 -4.77
CA ILE A 304 14.92 -0.41 -4.21
C ILE A 304 13.73 -1.03 -3.48
N ALA A 305 13.17 -2.14 -3.97
CA ALA A 305 12.17 -2.92 -3.24
C ALA A 305 12.72 -3.43 -1.91
N ASP A 306 13.93 -4.01 -1.90
CA ASP A 306 14.65 -4.43 -0.70
C ASP A 306 14.89 -3.28 0.28
N ALA A 307 15.26 -2.09 -0.23
CA ALA A 307 15.41 -0.90 0.60
C ALA A 307 14.08 -0.48 1.25
N MET A 308 12.97 -0.56 0.52
CA MET A 308 11.64 -0.23 1.05
C MET A 308 11.16 -1.26 2.09
N LEU A 309 11.47 -2.55 1.90
CA LEU A 309 11.23 -3.61 2.89
C LEU A 309 12.07 -3.38 4.16
N LEU A 310 13.36 -3.08 4.00
CA LEU A 310 14.27 -2.77 5.11
C LEU A 310 13.75 -1.61 5.96
N LEU A 311 13.23 -0.54 5.34
CA LEU A 311 12.65 0.60 6.07
C LEU A 311 11.36 0.26 6.84
N SER A 312 10.72 -0.86 6.52
CA SER A 312 9.53 -1.35 7.23
C SER A 312 9.90 -2.22 8.44
N ASP A 313 11.16 -2.65 8.54
CA ASP A 313 11.66 -3.49 9.62
C ASP A 313 12.55 -2.67 10.57
N GLY A 314 11.94 -2.14 11.64
CA GLY A 314 12.65 -1.36 12.64
C GLY A 314 13.77 -2.13 13.35
N ALA A 315 13.67 -3.45 13.48
CA ALA A 315 14.72 -4.28 14.09
C ALA A 315 15.91 -4.42 13.14
N ALA A 316 15.66 -4.60 11.84
CA ALA A 316 16.72 -4.61 10.82
C ALA A 316 17.42 -3.25 10.71
N ILE A 317 16.69 -2.14 10.72
CA ILE A 317 17.28 -0.79 10.74
C ILE A 317 18.15 -0.60 11.98
N LYS A 318 17.64 -0.97 13.17
CA LYS A 318 18.41 -0.87 14.42
C LYS A 318 19.70 -1.70 14.34
N LYS A 319 19.61 -2.93 13.84
CA LYS A 319 20.77 -3.81 13.68
C LYS A 319 21.81 -3.25 12.70
N GLN A 320 21.37 -2.63 11.61
CA GLN A 320 22.27 -2.19 10.53
C GLN A 320 22.82 -0.77 10.71
N PHE A 321 22.05 0.13 11.32
CA PHE A 321 22.34 1.57 11.40
C PHE A 321 22.31 2.12 12.82
N GLY A 322 21.96 1.30 13.82
CA GLY A 322 21.94 1.69 15.23
C GLY A 322 20.61 2.29 15.70
N ASP A 323 20.53 2.50 17.02
CA ASP A 323 19.30 2.88 17.72
C ASP A 323 18.76 4.24 17.28
N GLU A 324 19.62 5.24 17.12
CA GLU A 324 19.17 6.59 16.74
C GLU A 324 18.63 6.66 15.31
N ALA A 325 19.23 5.91 14.38
CA ALA A 325 18.70 5.79 13.02
C ALA A 325 17.35 5.07 13.00
N ALA A 326 17.17 4.02 13.81
CA ALA A 326 15.89 3.33 13.94
C ALA A 326 14.80 4.24 14.52
N LYS A 327 15.12 5.06 15.54
CA LYS A 327 14.21 6.09 16.07
C LYS A 327 13.84 7.10 14.99
N ALA A 328 14.80 7.57 14.20
CA ALA A 328 14.57 8.51 13.10
C ALA A 328 13.61 7.93 12.04
N VAL A 329 13.82 6.70 11.58
CA VAL A 329 12.92 6.04 10.61
C VAL A 329 11.51 5.87 11.17
N ARG A 330 11.37 5.41 12.43
CA ARG A 330 10.05 5.33 13.09
C ARG A 330 9.37 6.69 13.22
N SER A 331 10.14 7.74 13.44
CA SER A 331 9.65 9.12 13.56
C SER A 331 9.14 9.66 12.22
N LEU A 332 9.87 9.37 11.13
CA LEU A 332 9.51 9.72 9.75
C LEU A 332 8.19 9.07 9.32
N ASP A 333 7.92 7.84 9.74
CA ASP A 333 6.68 7.13 9.37
C ASP A 333 5.41 7.79 9.94
N ARG A 334 5.54 8.57 11.02
CA ARG A 334 4.44 9.30 11.68
C ARG A 334 4.03 10.58 10.96
N ILE A 335 4.83 11.05 9.99
CA ILE A 335 4.55 12.27 9.22
C ILE A 335 3.40 11.98 8.23
N ASP A 336 2.56 12.98 7.98
CA ASP A 336 1.36 12.86 7.12
C ASP A 336 1.64 12.86 5.60
N ASN A 337 2.90 12.72 5.20
CA ASN A 337 3.34 12.63 3.81
C ASN A 337 4.59 11.73 3.71
N LYS A 338 4.90 11.27 2.49
CA LYS A 338 6.03 10.36 2.18
C LYS A 338 7.09 11.00 1.28
N ASP A 339 7.15 12.33 1.24
CA ASP A 339 8.10 13.08 0.39
C ASP A 339 9.57 12.81 0.78
N TRP A 340 9.82 12.39 2.02
CA TRP A 340 11.13 12.00 2.55
C TRP A 340 11.62 10.63 2.06
N LEU A 341 10.74 9.78 1.52
CA LEU A 341 11.07 8.40 1.18
C LEU A 341 12.00 8.27 -0.05
N PRO A 342 11.79 9.01 -1.17
CA PRO A 342 12.70 8.95 -2.33
C PRO A 342 14.18 9.25 -2.00
N PRO A 343 14.53 10.28 -1.20
CA PRO A 343 15.90 10.48 -0.74
C PRO A 343 16.51 9.28 0.00
N VAL A 344 15.75 8.63 0.89
CA VAL A 344 16.24 7.46 1.64
C VAL A 344 16.42 6.27 0.71
N LEU A 345 15.44 5.99 -0.14
CA LEU A 345 15.51 4.89 -1.11
C LEU A 345 16.72 5.05 -2.03
N LEU A 346 16.96 6.26 -2.53
CA LEU A 346 18.15 6.55 -3.34
C LEU A 346 19.45 6.34 -2.56
N ARG A 347 19.54 6.85 -1.32
CA ARG A 347 20.74 6.71 -0.49
C ARG A 347 21.06 5.23 -0.20
N LEU A 348 20.03 4.44 0.08
CA LEU A 348 20.17 2.99 0.29
C LEU A 348 20.51 2.25 -1.00
N TRP A 349 19.94 2.66 -2.14
CA TRP A 349 20.21 2.05 -3.44
C TRP A 349 21.64 2.31 -3.92
N LYS A 350 22.16 3.53 -3.70
CA LYS A 350 23.52 3.94 -4.09
C LYS A 350 24.58 3.66 -3.02
N ARG A 351 24.24 2.90 -1.96
CA ARG A 351 25.16 2.66 -0.84
C ARG A 351 26.44 1.95 -1.27
N ALA A 352 27.58 2.43 -0.79
CA ALA A 352 28.82 1.69 -0.87
C ALA A 352 28.93 0.66 0.27
N LYS A 353 29.73 -0.39 0.08
CA LYS A 353 30.04 -1.34 1.16
C LYS A 353 30.78 -0.60 2.28
N GLY A 354 30.27 -0.68 3.51
CA GLY A 354 30.84 -0.01 4.68
C GLY A 354 30.24 1.37 5.00
N ASP A 355 29.29 1.87 4.21
CA ASP A 355 28.67 3.20 4.36
C ASP A 355 27.62 3.31 5.50
N GLN A 356 27.63 2.37 6.45
CA GLN A 356 26.57 2.26 7.47
C GLN A 356 26.49 3.50 8.37
N ALA A 357 27.63 4.05 8.78
CA ALA A 357 27.68 5.22 9.66
C ALA A 357 27.15 6.49 8.97
N GLU A 358 27.51 6.72 7.71
CA GLU A 358 27.02 7.87 6.95
C GLU A 358 25.54 7.73 6.60
N ILE A 359 25.03 6.51 6.33
CA ILE A 359 23.60 6.29 6.16
C ILE A 359 22.85 6.55 7.47
N ALA A 360 23.38 6.08 8.60
CA ALA A 360 22.78 6.34 9.91
C ALA A 360 22.69 7.85 10.19
N LYS A 361 23.78 8.59 9.92
CA LYS A 361 23.82 10.05 10.02
C LYS A 361 22.81 10.72 9.08
N PHE A 362 22.76 10.28 7.82
CA PHE A 362 21.81 10.79 6.83
C PHE A 362 20.35 10.62 7.27
N LEU A 363 19.98 9.44 7.82
CA LEU A 363 18.63 9.19 8.31
C LEU A 363 18.23 10.14 9.44
N ILE A 364 19.15 10.43 10.36
CA ILE A 364 18.93 11.35 11.48
C ILE A 364 18.78 12.79 10.98
N GLU A 365 19.66 13.23 10.08
CA GLU A 365 19.61 14.59 9.52
C GLU A 365 18.38 14.81 8.63
N LEU A 366 17.95 13.77 7.90
CA LEU A 366 16.74 13.82 7.08
C LEU A 366 15.48 13.87 7.93
N GLU A 367 15.43 13.16 9.06
CA GLU A 367 14.32 13.26 10.01
C GLU A 367 14.16 14.68 10.55
N ARG A 368 15.26 15.33 10.92
CA ARG A 368 15.26 16.75 11.29
C ARG A 368 14.68 17.65 10.20
N LEU A 369 15.15 17.49 8.96
CA LEU A 369 14.65 18.29 7.83
C LEU A 369 13.16 18.03 7.57
N ALA A 370 12.74 16.77 7.59
CA ALA A 370 11.35 16.38 7.38
C ALA A 370 10.44 16.96 8.47
N TYR A 371 10.88 16.94 9.74
CA TYR A 371 10.14 17.55 10.84
C TYR A 371 10.10 19.07 10.77
N TYR A 372 11.18 19.73 10.33
CA TYR A 372 11.15 21.18 10.05
C TYR A 372 10.03 21.50 9.05
N LEU A 373 10.07 20.90 7.86
CA LEU A 373 9.07 21.11 6.80
C LEU A 373 7.65 20.76 7.26
N PHE A 374 7.52 19.72 8.07
CA PHE A 374 6.24 19.26 8.60
C PHE A 374 5.65 20.22 9.65
N VAL A 375 6.47 20.67 10.60
CA VAL A 375 6.04 21.54 11.70
C VAL A 375 5.81 22.97 11.23
N THR A 376 6.54 23.45 10.23
CA THR A 376 6.29 24.76 9.57
C THR A 376 5.17 24.69 8.53
N ARG A 377 4.68 23.49 8.20
CA ARG A 377 3.64 23.25 7.18
C ARG A 377 4.03 23.77 5.80
N ALA A 378 5.29 23.54 5.42
CA ALA A 378 5.78 23.79 4.07
C ALA A 378 4.86 23.12 3.04
N ASP A 379 4.54 23.85 1.97
CA ASP A 379 3.68 23.36 0.90
C ASP A 379 4.36 22.24 0.10
N ILE A 380 3.56 21.50 -0.66
CA ILE A 380 4.05 20.33 -1.41
C ILE A 380 5.19 20.67 -2.38
N ASN A 381 5.21 21.85 -3.00
CA ASN A 381 6.25 22.20 -3.96
C ASN A 381 7.57 22.47 -3.22
N THR A 382 7.52 23.16 -2.09
CA THR A 382 8.69 23.38 -1.23
C THR A 382 9.28 22.06 -0.75
N ARG A 383 8.44 21.11 -0.31
CA ARG A 383 8.90 19.79 0.14
C ARG A 383 9.56 18.99 -0.99
N ILE A 384 8.90 18.89 -2.15
CA ILE A 384 9.45 18.17 -3.31
C ILE A 384 10.77 18.80 -3.76
N ALA A 385 10.85 20.13 -3.84
CA ALA A 385 12.07 20.84 -4.23
C ALA A 385 13.21 20.59 -3.23
N ARG A 386 12.91 20.61 -1.93
CA ARG A 386 13.90 20.36 -0.88
C ARG A 386 14.38 18.90 -0.90
N CYS A 387 13.48 17.93 -1.05
CA CYS A 387 13.86 16.52 -1.21
C CYS A 387 14.64 16.25 -2.50
N SER A 388 14.33 16.96 -3.60
CA SER A 388 15.17 16.97 -4.81
C SER A 388 16.58 17.48 -4.52
N ALA A 389 16.70 18.59 -3.79
CA ALA A 389 17.99 19.16 -3.44
C ALA A 389 18.82 18.19 -2.57
N VAL A 390 18.20 17.54 -1.58
CA VAL A 390 18.86 16.49 -0.77
C VAL A 390 19.42 15.38 -1.66
N MET A 391 18.64 14.88 -2.61
CA MET A 391 19.11 13.82 -3.51
C MET A 391 20.26 14.30 -4.42
N ASP A 392 20.17 15.52 -4.94
CA ASP A 392 21.20 16.09 -5.82
C ASP A 392 22.51 16.44 -5.06
N GLU A 393 22.51 16.51 -3.72
CA GLU A 393 23.73 16.70 -2.92
C GLU A 393 24.69 15.51 -3.00
N PHE A 394 24.17 14.27 -3.05
CA PHE A 394 24.96 13.04 -3.05
C PHE A 394 24.84 12.21 -4.33
N ASP A 395 23.84 12.46 -5.16
CA ASP A 395 23.63 11.84 -6.48
C ASP A 395 23.30 12.92 -7.53
N PRO A 396 24.28 13.80 -7.86
CA PRO A 396 24.06 14.94 -8.73
C PRO A 396 23.76 14.50 -10.17
N ARG A 397 22.76 15.13 -10.79
CA ARG A 397 22.41 14.89 -12.19
C ARG A 397 23.22 15.79 -13.12
N ALA A 398 23.62 15.25 -14.27
CA ALA A 398 24.32 16.02 -15.30
C ALA A 398 23.50 17.26 -15.72
N GLY A 399 24.16 18.42 -15.75
CA GLY A 399 23.57 19.68 -16.22
C GLY A 399 22.71 20.46 -15.21
N ARG A 400 22.65 20.04 -13.93
CA ARG A 400 22.08 20.87 -12.85
C ARG A 400 23.17 21.44 -11.95
N GLU A 401 23.00 22.69 -11.54
CA GLU A 401 23.85 23.29 -10.51
C GLU A 401 23.66 22.57 -9.17
N LYS A 402 24.74 22.42 -8.40
CA LYS A 402 24.67 21.84 -7.07
C LYS A 402 23.76 22.72 -6.20
N PRO A 403 22.77 22.15 -5.50
CA PRO A 403 21.86 22.93 -4.68
C PRO A 403 22.63 23.67 -3.58
N LYS A 404 22.20 24.91 -3.28
CA LYS A 404 22.81 25.74 -2.23
C LYS A 404 22.51 25.23 -0.82
N ALA A 405 21.39 24.53 -0.65
CA ALA A 405 21.01 23.88 0.60
C ALA A 405 20.02 22.73 0.30
N GLY A 406 20.34 21.52 0.75
CA GLY A 406 19.51 20.33 0.71
C GLY A 406 19.23 19.78 2.11
N LEU A 407 20.17 19.05 2.70
CA LEU A 407 19.92 18.31 3.96
C LEU A 407 20.04 19.16 5.23
N ALA A 408 20.94 20.13 5.24
CA ALA A 408 21.20 20.97 6.40
C ALA A 408 20.18 22.12 6.54
N LEU A 409 19.78 22.40 7.77
CA LEU A 409 18.99 23.59 8.12
C LEU A 409 19.92 24.77 8.40
N ASP A 410 19.71 25.88 7.71
CA ASP A 410 20.42 27.13 7.99
C ASP A 410 19.93 27.78 9.32
N PRO A 411 20.64 28.77 9.88
CA PRO A 411 20.26 29.40 11.14
C PRO A 411 18.85 30.04 11.14
N SER A 412 18.37 30.50 9.99
CA SER A 412 17.02 31.06 9.85
C SER A 412 15.98 29.94 9.89
N GLU A 413 16.20 28.83 9.17
CA GLU A 413 15.34 27.66 9.19
C GLU A 413 15.29 27.03 10.60
N GLN A 414 16.44 26.94 11.29
CA GLN A 414 16.49 26.45 12.68
C GLN A 414 15.67 27.33 13.63
N LYS A 415 15.77 28.66 13.49
CA LYS A 415 14.97 29.59 14.27
C LYS A 415 13.48 29.44 13.96
N GLU A 416 13.11 29.38 12.70
CA GLU A 416 11.72 29.17 12.28
C GLU A 416 11.17 27.86 12.84
N PHE A 417 11.98 26.81 12.87
CA PHE A 417 11.59 25.52 13.45
C PHE A 417 11.31 25.67 14.96
N LEU A 418 12.20 26.32 15.71
CA LEU A 418 12.03 26.57 17.15
C LEU A 418 10.80 27.44 17.45
N ASP A 419 10.59 28.50 16.67
CA ASP A 419 9.42 29.38 16.78
C ASP A 419 8.13 28.60 16.51
N ALA A 420 8.14 27.74 15.50
CA ALA A 420 7.01 26.90 15.13
C ALA A 420 6.68 25.83 16.18
N LEU A 421 7.69 25.26 16.85
CA LEU A 421 7.53 24.34 17.98
C LEU A 421 7.02 25.05 19.24
N SER A 422 7.42 26.31 19.43
CA SER A 422 7.03 27.14 20.57
C SER A 422 5.60 27.71 20.48
N GLY A 423 5.04 27.75 19.28
CA GLY A 423 3.68 28.22 19.00
C GLY A 423 2.56 27.25 19.41
N PRO A 424 1.31 27.52 18.99
CA PRO A 424 0.12 26.71 19.32
C PRO A 424 0.09 25.40 18.52
N LEU A 425 0.98 24.47 18.87
CA LEU A 425 1.21 23.23 18.15
C LEU A 425 -0.05 22.37 17.97
N TYR A 426 -0.96 22.35 18.95
CA TYR A 426 -2.21 21.56 18.86
C TYR A 426 -3.11 22.01 17.70
N GLN A 427 -3.10 23.30 17.36
CA GLN A 427 -3.90 23.83 16.26
C GLN A 427 -3.35 23.44 14.88
N LYS A 428 -2.09 22.99 14.81
CA LYS A 428 -1.50 22.49 13.57
C LYS A 428 -1.98 21.07 13.32
N ALA A 429 -2.94 20.94 12.39
CA ALA A 429 -3.55 19.67 12.03
C ALA A 429 -2.51 18.57 11.77
N ARG A 430 -2.67 17.42 12.44
CA ARG A 430 -1.82 16.22 12.35
C ARG A 430 -0.37 16.37 12.84
N VAL A 431 0.10 17.58 13.20
CA VAL A 431 1.50 17.82 13.63
C VAL A 431 1.73 17.50 15.10
N CYS A 432 0.80 17.90 15.97
CA CYS A 432 1.02 17.85 17.41
C CYS A 432 1.32 16.45 17.93
N LYS A 433 0.59 15.44 17.45
CA LYS A 433 0.75 14.06 17.93
C LYS A 433 2.14 13.49 17.60
N PRO A 434 2.65 13.51 16.34
CA PRO A 434 4.02 13.06 16.05
C PRO A 434 5.10 13.78 16.85
N VAL A 435 5.01 15.10 17.00
CA VAL A 435 5.98 15.88 17.79
C VAL A 435 5.97 15.46 19.26
N LEU A 436 4.78 15.31 19.87
CA LEU A 436 4.65 14.81 21.23
C LEU A 436 5.20 13.38 21.37
N GLN A 437 4.94 12.49 20.41
CA GLN A 437 5.49 11.13 20.41
C GLN A 437 7.02 11.14 20.36
N ARG A 438 7.61 12.04 19.56
CA ARG A 438 9.07 12.18 19.45
C ARG A 438 9.68 12.74 20.73
N LEU A 439 9.04 13.73 21.33
CA LEU A 439 9.44 14.31 22.62
C LEU A 439 9.37 13.28 23.76
N ASP A 440 8.27 12.56 23.85
CA ASP A 440 8.03 11.57 24.90
C ASP A 440 9.02 10.39 24.80
N GLU A 441 9.29 9.90 23.57
CA GLU A 441 10.37 8.95 23.30
C GLU A 441 11.73 9.47 23.79
N ALA A 442 12.06 10.74 23.52
CA ALA A 442 13.32 11.35 23.94
C ALA A 442 13.45 11.53 25.46
N LEU A 443 12.33 11.70 26.18
CA LEU A 443 12.28 11.78 27.64
C LEU A 443 12.45 10.41 28.31
N SER A 444 12.01 9.32 27.66
CA SER A 444 12.14 7.94 28.17
C SER A 444 13.53 7.30 27.98
N GLY A 445 14.50 8.02 27.41
CA GLY A 445 15.75 7.41 26.93
C GLY A 445 15.56 6.52 25.69
N GLY A 446 14.40 6.61 25.01
CA GLY A 446 14.08 5.85 23.80
C GLY A 446 13.38 4.50 24.02
N GLY A 447 13.03 4.16 25.27
CA GLY A 447 12.32 2.91 25.60
C GLY A 447 10.81 2.96 25.37
N ALA A 448 10.23 4.17 25.28
CA ALA A 448 8.81 4.33 25.03
C ALA A 448 8.46 4.09 23.55
N SER A 449 7.71 3.02 23.27
CA SER A 449 7.01 2.78 22.01
C SER A 449 5.54 2.55 22.33
N TYR A 450 4.65 3.32 21.68
CA TYR A 450 3.21 3.24 21.92
C TYR A 450 2.54 2.76 20.64
N ASP A 451 2.10 1.51 20.63
CA ASP A 451 1.50 0.94 19.42
C ASP A 451 0.08 1.45 19.20
N GLU A 452 -0.78 1.62 20.22
CA GLU A 452 -2.18 2.03 19.98
C GLU A 452 -2.85 2.86 21.10
N LEU A 453 -3.76 3.76 20.69
CA LEU A 453 -4.77 4.48 21.49
C LEU A 453 -4.32 5.57 22.50
N VAL A 454 -3.29 6.35 22.15
CA VAL A 454 -3.01 7.61 22.86
C VAL A 454 -3.92 8.76 22.41
N SER A 455 -4.41 9.53 23.38
CA SER A 455 -5.11 10.79 23.19
C SER A 455 -4.27 11.93 23.77
N ILE A 456 -4.36 13.11 23.14
CA ILE A 456 -3.73 14.32 23.67
C ILE A 456 -4.69 14.94 24.66
N GLU A 457 -4.22 15.17 25.88
CA GLU A 457 -4.94 15.89 26.92
C GLU A 457 -4.43 17.33 27.05
N HIS A 458 -5.37 18.23 27.30
CA HIS A 458 -5.10 19.62 27.67
C HIS A 458 -5.22 19.77 29.18
N VAL A 459 -4.10 19.94 29.88
CA VAL A 459 -4.14 20.06 31.34
C VAL A 459 -4.94 21.30 31.75
N LEU A 460 -4.57 22.48 31.26
CA LEU A 460 -5.45 23.65 31.16
C LEU A 460 -6.50 23.36 30.07
N PRO A 461 -7.81 23.20 30.41
CA PRO A 461 -8.82 22.79 29.45
C PRO A 461 -9.07 23.83 28.35
N GLN A 462 -9.54 23.36 27.19
CA GLN A 462 -9.98 24.24 26.09
C GLN A 462 -11.22 25.06 26.44
N THR A 463 -12.08 24.54 27.32
CA THR A 463 -13.27 25.25 27.81
C THR A 463 -13.12 25.52 29.30
N VAL A 464 -13.03 26.79 29.66
CA VAL A 464 -12.89 27.26 31.06
C VAL A 464 -14.19 27.91 31.50
N THR A 465 -14.72 27.49 32.65
CA THR A 465 -15.91 28.11 33.25
C THR A 465 -15.51 29.20 34.24
N GLU A 466 -16.29 30.28 34.34
CA GLU A 466 -15.98 31.45 35.20
C GLU A 466 -15.74 31.12 36.68
N LYS A 467 -16.33 30.03 37.18
CA LYS A 467 -16.20 29.59 38.58
C LYS A 467 -15.11 28.55 38.84
N SER A 468 -14.38 28.12 37.82
CA SER A 468 -13.32 27.11 37.95
C SER A 468 -12.00 27.70 38.43
N GLU A 469 -11.12 26.87 38.99
CA GLU A 469 -9.76 27.25 39.37
C GLU A 469 -8.99 27.89 38.20
N TRP A 470 -9.24 27.40 36.98
CA TRP A 470 -8.61 27.86 35.75
C TRP A 470 -8.89 29.35 35.45
N ALA A 471 -10.07 29.86 35.78
CA ALA A 471 -10.40 31.28 35.60
C ALA A 471 -9.62 32.18 36.57
N THR A 472 -9.27 31.68 37.75
CA THR A 472 -8.44 32.38 38.74
C THR A 472 -6.96 32.31 38.40
N LEU A 473 -6.46 31.15 37.97
CA LEU A 473 -5.05 30.96 37.60
C LEU A 473 -4.70 31.66 36.28
N PHE A 474 -5.67 31.79 35.38
CA PHE A 474 -5.51 32.46 34.10
C PHE A 474 -6.65 33.46 33.89
N PRO A 475 -6.63 34.64 34.55
CA PRO A 475 -7.73 35.59 34.47
C PRO A 475 -7.86 36.24 33.08
N ASN A 476 -6.72 36.42 32.40
CA ASN A 476 -6.67 37.01 31.06
C ASN A 476 -6.96 35.94 29.98
N GLU A 477 -8.01 36.16 29.19
CA GLU A 477 -8.42 35.26 28.10
C GLU A 477 -7.37 35.11 26.99
N ALA A 478 -6.62 36.16 26.68
CA ALA A 478 -5.54 36.09 25.70
C ALA A 478 -4.43 35.17 26.17
N GLN A 479 -4.06 35.25 27.46
CA GLN A 479 -3.06 34.36 28.07
C GLN A 479 -3.57 32.92 28.15
N ARG A 480 -4.86 32.69 28.43
CA ARG A 480 -5.47 31.36 28.35
C ARG A 480 -5.32 30.76 26.95
N THR A 481 -5.72 31.53 25.94
CA THR A 481 -5.68 31.11 24.54
C THR A 481 -4.25 30.79 24.09
N GLU A 482 -3.30 31.62 24.52
CA GLU A 482 -1.88 31.44 24.23
C GLU A 482 -1.34 30.10 24.74
N TRP A 483 -1.62 29.74 25.99
CA TRP A 483 -1.06 28.55 26.63
C TRP A 483 -1.80 27.25 26.34
N THR A 484 -3.10 27.32 26.07
CA THR A 484 -3.97 26.14 25.91
C THR A 484 -3.39 25.13 24.91
N HIS A 485 -2.91 25.62 23.77
CA HIS A 485 -2.50 24.77 22.63
C HIS A 485 -0.99 24.59 22.49
N ARG A 486 -0.20 25.07 23.45
CA ARG A 486 1.26 24.96 23.45
C ARG A 486 1.74 23.68 24.10
N LEU A 487 2.93 23.23 23.68
CA LEU A 487 3.57 21.99 24.09
C LEU A 487 3.57 21.77 25.62
N ALA A 488 3.85 22.82 26.41
CA ALA A 488 3.87 22.75 27.86
C ALA A 488 2.56 22.28 28.49
N ASN A 489 1.42 22.57 27.86
CA ASN A 489 0.10 22.22 28.37
C ASN A 489 -0.41 20.84 27.91
N LEU A 490 0.31 20.19 26.99
CA LEU A 490 -0.16 19.00 26.31
C LEU A 490 0.55 17.76 26.85
N VAL A 491 -0.22 16.71 27.13
CA VAL A 491 0.29 15.42 27.61
C VAL A 491 -0.43 14.26 26.96
N PHE A 492 0.12 13.05 27.07
CA PHE A 492 -0.54 11.84 26.59
C PHE A 492 -1.33 11.16 27.69
N LEU A 493 -2.54 10.72 27.34
CA LEU A 493 -3.36 9.84 28.18
C LEU A 493 -4.02 8.78 27.32
N THR A 494 -4.41 7.67 27.94
CA THR A 494 -5.37 6.76 27.32
C THR A 494 -6.72 7.47 27.18
N ARG A 495 -7.50 7.16 26.14
CA ARG A 495 -8.82 7.78 25.91
C ARG A 495 -9.74 7.70 27.13
N ARG A 496 -9.70 6.57 27.85
CA ARG A 496 -10.50 6.35 29.08
C ARG A 496 -10.11 7.32 30.18
N ILE A 497 -8.82 7.55 30.42
CA ILE A 497 -8.35 8.46 31.47
C ILE A 497 -8.66 9.91 31.07
N ASN A 498 -8.42 10.27 29.81
CA ASN A 498 -8.72 11.60 29.29
C ASN A 498 -10.22 11.96 29.48
N THR A 499 -11.11 11.03 29.14
CA THR A 499 -12.57 11.21 29.34
C THR A 499 -12.93 11.45 30.81
N ARG A 500 -12.27 10.76 31.76
CA ARG A 500 -12.50 10.93 33.21
C ARG A 500 -11.96 12.26 33.74
N ALA A 501 -10.79 12.69 33.24
CA ALA A 501 -10.15 13.93 33.63
C ALA A 501 -10.99 15.17 33.26
N SER A 502 -11.68 15.13 32.12
CA SER A 502 -12.66 16.16 31.71
C SER A 502 -12.10 17.59 31.85
N ASN A 503 -12.94 18.58 32.16
CA ASN A 503 -12.54 19.96 32.42
C ASN A 503 -12.42 20.25 33.93
N TRP A 504 -12.13 19.23 34.75
CA TRP A 504 -11.98 19.41 36.20
C TRP A 504 -10.78 20.29 36.56
N ASP A 505 -10.76 20.77 37.81
CA ASP A 505 -9.62 21.51 38.38
C ASP A 505 -8.37 20.63 38.46
N PHE A 506 -7.20 21.26 38.59
CA PHE A 506 -5.90 20.62 38.36
C PHE A 506 -5.67 19.39 39.26
N ASP A 507 -5.95 19.52 40.56
CA ASP A 507 -5.74 18.43 41.53
C ASP A 507 -6.59 17.19 41.21
N ARG A 508 -7.84 17.41 40.77
CA ARG A 508 -8.71 16.31 40.37
C ARG A 508 -8.22 15.65 39.09
N LYS A 509 -7.82 16.42 38.08
CA LYS A 509 -7.20 15.88 36.86
C LYS A 509 -5.97 15.04 37.20
N LYS A 510 -5.11 15.55 38.08
CA LYS A 510 -3.90 14.85 38.53
C LYS A 510 -4.24 13.49 39.17
N ILE A 511 -5.25 13.42 40.04
CA ILE A 511 -5.71 12.14 40.61
C ILE A 511 -6.13 11.16 39.50
N GLU A 512 -6.88 11.63 38.50
CA GLU A 512 -7.32 10.78 37.38
C GLU A 512 -6.15 10.28 36.52
N TYR A 513 -5.15 11.14 36.24
CA TYR A 513 -3.97 10.79 35.44
C TYR A 513 -3.18 9.63 36.03
N PHE A 514 -3.15 9.54 37.36
CA PHE A 514 -2.37 8.57 38.13
C PHE A 514 -3.26 7.57 38.88
N ALA A 515 -4.52 7.39 38.47
CA ALA A 515 -5.45 6.45 39.09
C ALA A 515 -5.12 4.95 38.82
N SER A 516 -3.97 4.64 38.23
CA SER A 516 -3.49 3.27 38.03
C SER A 516 -3.08 2.64 39.36
N LYS A 517 -3.03 1.29 39.42
CA LYS A 517 -2.68 0.56 40.65
C LYS A 517 -1.32 0.96 41.23
N ASP A 518 -0.37 1.31 40.35
CA ASP A 518 1.00 1.67 40.73
C ASP A 518 1.20 3.18 40.82
N GLY A 519 0.15 3.99 40.67
CA GLY A 519 0.23 5.46 40.75
C GLY A 519 1.05 6.11 39.63
N THR A 520 1.32 5.38 38.54
CA THR A 520 2.17 5.83 37.44
C THR A 520 1.41 5.90 36.12
N SER A 521 1.78 6.90 35.31
CA SER A 521 1.43 7.00 33.90
C SER A 521 2.53 6.35 33.05
N PRO A 522 2.18 5.61 31.98
CA PRO A 522 3.16 5.05 31.05
C PRO A 522 3.85 6.13 30.20
N PHE A 523 3.36 7.38 30.23
CA PHE A 523 3.86 8.49 29.42
C PHE A 523 4.79 9.41 30.25
N PRO A 524 6.11 9.47 29.98
CA PRO A 524 7.05 10.42 30.57
C PRO A 524 6.58 11.87 30.60
N LEU A 525 5.93 12.36 29.53
CA LEU A 525 5.38 13.72 29.50
C LEU A 525 4.36 13.94 30.63
N THR A 526 3.49 12.96 30.84
CA THR A 526 2.46 12.97 31.88
C THR A 526 3.07 12.80 33.26
N GLN A 527 4.11 11.97 33.41
CA GLN A 527 4.87 11.86 34.67
C GLN A 527 5.42 13.20 35.14
N GLY A 528 5.86 14.06 34.20
CA GLY A 528 6.28 15.43 34.53
C GLY A 528 5.20 16.30 35.18
N VAL A 529 3.91 15.96 35.05
CA VAL A 529 2.80 16.66 35.72
C VAL A 529 2.77 16.36 37.22
N LEU A 530 3.27 15.19 37.64
CA LEU A 530 3.23 14.76 39.05
C LEU A 530 4.00 15.72 39.96
N GLN A 531 5.10 16.29 39.45
CA GLN A 531 5.98 17.21 40.16
C GLN A 531 5.39 18.63 40.29
N ALA A 532 4.37 18.98 39.52
CA ALA A 532 3.77 20.31 39.55
C ALA A 532 2.82 20.46 40.74
N ALA A 533 3.06 21.48 41.57
CA ALA A 533 2.17 21.84 42.67
C ALA A 533 0.96 22.65 42.18
N LYS A 534 1.15 23.50 41.17
CA LYS A 534 0.11 24.30 40.50
C LYS A 534 0.42 24.43 39.02
N TRP A 535 -0.62 24.54 38.21
CA TRP A 535 -0.51 24.67 36.76
C TRP A 535 -0.67 26.14 36.32
N SER A 536 0.28 26.99 36.73
CA SER A 536 0.24 28.44 36.49
C SER A 536 0.99 28.87 35.22
N PRO A 537 0.83 30.12 34.73
CA PRO A 537 1.60 30.65 33.61
C PRO A 537 3.12 30.55 33.80
N GLU A 538 3.64 30.79 35.01
CA GLU A 538 5.07 30.70 35.31
C GLU A 538 5.59 29.26 35.20
N HIS A 539 4.78 28.29 35.67
CA HIS A 539 5.10 26.88 35.53
C HIS A 539 5.11 26.47 34.05
N LEU A 540 4.10 26.89 33.29
CA LEU A 540 4.00 26.60 31.86
C LEU A 540 5.15 27.20 31.06
N ALA A 541 5.58 28.43 31.37
CA ALA A 541 6.72 29.06 30.73
C ALA A 541 8.02 28.26 30.95
N LYS A 542 8.32 27.89 32.20
CA LYS A 542 9.50 27.07 32.52
C LYS A 542 9.44 25.68 31.89
N ARG A 543 8.26 25.06 31.92
CA ARG A 543 8.03 23.76 31.29
C ARG A 543 8.20 23.85 29.77
N GLN A 544 7.71 24.90 29.13
CA GLN A 544 7.86 25.14 27.69
C GLN A 544 9.34 25.20 27.31
N GLU A 545 10.13 26.00 28.03
CA GLU A 545 11.58 26.12 27.84
C GLU A 545 12.26 24.74 27.90
N THR A 546 12.05 23.99 28.97
CA THR A 546 12.65 22.64 29.13
C THR A 546 12.25 21.66 28.02
N LEU A 547 10.98 21.67 27.59
CA LEU A 547 10.52 20.76 26.53
C LEU A 547 11.07 21.16 25.15
N ILE A 548 11.19 22.47 24.89
CA ILE A 548 11.78 22.99 23.65
C ILE A 548 13.28 22.73 23.61
N GLU A 549 14.02 22.95 24.70
CA GLU A 549 15.46 22.60 24.81
C GLU A 549 15.69 21.10 24.52
N LYS A 550 14.81 20.24 25.03
CA LYS A 550 14.88 18.80 24.77
C LYS A 550 14.71 18.49 23.29
N LEU A 551 13.73 19.11 22.62
CA LEU A 551 13.53 18.96 21.17
C LEU A 551 14.66 19.57 20.35
N ALA A 552 15.17 20.73 20.74
CA ALA A 552 16.32 21.37 20.14
C ALA A 552 17.55 20.45 20.20
N THR A 553 17.77 19.77 21.32
CA THR A 553 18.83 18.76 21.46
C THR A 553 18.61 17.57 20.53
N VAL A 554 17.38 17.02 20.48
CA VAL A 554 17.03 15.88 19.62
C VAL A 554 17.30 16.18 18.14
N TRP A 555 16.95 17.38 17.69
CA TRP A 555 17.14 17.84 16.32
C TRP A 555 18.40 18.66 16.12
N ALA A 556 19.33 18.68 17.08
CA ALA A 556 20.58 19.46 17.01
C ALA A 556 20.39 20.89 16.46
N LEU A 557 19.41 21.62 16.99
CA LEU A 557 19.12 23.01 16.64
C LEU A 557 19.96 23.94 17.53
N ALA A 558 20.57 24.97 16.95
CA ALA A 558 21.32 25.96 17.71
C ALA A 558 20.36 26.84 18.53
N GLU A 559 20.62 26.99 19.83
CA GLU A 559 19.85 27.91 20.68
C GLU A 559 20.04 29.35 20.20
N SER A 560 18.93 30.11 20.14
CA SER A 560 19.01 31.55 19.97
C SER A 560 19.65 32.16 21.22
N SER A 561 20.96 32.39 21.20
CA SER A 561 21.66 33.21 22.18
C SER A 561 21.28 34.68 21.99
N GLY A 562 20.05 35.01 22.38
CA GLY A 562 19.50 36.36 22.43
C GLY A 562 19.76 37.04 23.77
N GLN A 563 21.03 37.20 24.17
CA GLN A 563 21.44 38.24 25.13
C GLN A 563 22.86 38.71 24.77
N VAL A 564 22.94 39.76 23.94
CA VAL A 564 24.15 40.58 23.85
C VAL A 564 24.29 41.28 25.20
N ALA A 565 25.18 40.75 26.04
CA ALA A 565 25.63 41.43 27.25
C ALA A 565 26.18 42.80 26.86
N SER A 566 25.46 43.86 27.22
CA SER A 566 25.96 45.22 27.22
C SER A 566 27.09 45.33 28.24
N GLN A 567 28.33 45.15 27.80
CA GLN A 567 29.49 45.55 28.60
C GLN A 567 29.60 47.09 28.61
N PRO A 568 29.75 47.73 29.78
CA PRO A 568 29.93 49.17 29.85
C PRO A 568 31.34 49.53 29.34
N LYS A 569 31.39 50.44 28.34
CA LYS A 569 32.63 51.06 27.88
C LYS A 569 33.33 51.74 29.04
N LYS A 570 34.47 51.20 29.48
CA LYS A 570 35.45 51.93 30.29
C LYS A 570 35.99 53.09 29.44
N GLY A 571 35.68 54.32 29.85
CA GLY A 571 36.34 55.51 29.34
C GLY A 571 37.84 55.45 29.65
N LYS A 572 38.66 55.63 28.62
CA LYS A 572 40.06 56.02 28.79
C LYS A 572 40.09 57.55 28.79
N ALA A 573 40.39 58.10 29.96
CA ALA A 573 40.93 59.45 30.10
C ALA A 573 42.41 59.43 29.70
N SER A 574 42.78 60.35 28.81
CA SER A 574 44.03 61.10 28.72
C SER A 574 45.33 60.52 29.29
N ALA A 575 46.32 60.32 28.41
CA ALA A 575 47.62 60.99 28.43
C ALA A 575 48.15 61.09 26.99
#